data_AF-A0A5R8N641-F1
#
_entry.id   AF-A0A5R8N641-F1
#
_cell.length_a   1.000
_cell.length_b   1.000
_cell.length_c   1.000
_cell.angle_alpha   90.00
_cell.angle_beta   90.00
_cell.angle_gamma   90.00
#
_symmetry.space_group_name_H-M   'P 1'
#
loop_
_entity.id
_entity.type
_entity.pdbx_description
1 polymer ?
#
loop_
_entity_poly.entity_id
_entity_poly.type
_entity_poly.pdbx_seq_one_letter_code
_entity_poly.pdbx_strand_id
1 'polypeptide(L)' 'MFRCPKGWSREARVAWLARTCVVAGSFLANLVIDYFFEDPGQVTVIYLTMRPLAYAAVWLVGVFVIKRVMRSE' A
#
# COMPACT_ATOMS: atom_id res chain seq x y z
N MET A 1 7.35 12.76 -4.00
CA MET A 1 7.85 12.14 -5.25
C MET A 1 8.35 10.75 -4.93
N PHE A 2 7.55 9.70 -5.15
CA PHE A 2 7.97 8.31 -4.93
C PHE A 2 9.11 7.98 -5.90
N ARG A 3 10.36 8.06 -5.44
CA ARG A 3 11.51 7.69 -6.26
C ARG A 3 11.44 6.18 -6.48
N CYS A 4 11.13 5.76 -7.71
CA CYS A 4 11.39 4.39 -8.14
C CYS A 4 12.82 4.01 -7.72
N PRO A 5 13.03 2.85 -7.08
CA PRO A 5 14.37 2.45 -6.67
C PRO A 5 15.25 2.33 -7.93
N LYS A 6 16.35 3.10 -7.98
CA LYS A 6 17.30 3.02 -9.09
C LYS A 6 17.81 1.57 -9.20
N GLY A 7 17.76 1.00 -10.41
CA GLY A 7 18.22 -0.36 -10.70
C GLY A 7 17.12 -1.42 -10.86
N TRP A 8 15.84 -1.06 -10.78
CA TRP A 8 14.75 -2.02 -11.02
C TRP A 8 14.48 -2.25 -12.51
N SER A 9 14.24 -3.52 -12.89
CA SER A 9 13.80 -3.93 -14.22
C SER A 9 12.44 -3.33 -14.59
N ARG A 10 12.05 -3.41 -15.87
CA ARG A 10 10.74 -2.92 -16.31
C ARG A 10 9.60 -3.72 -15.68
N GLU A 11 9.70 -5.06 -15.60
CA GLU A 11 8.65 -5.86 -14.94
C GLU A 11 8.52 -5.51 -13.46
N ALA A 12 9.64 -5.34 -12.76
CA ALA A 12 9.63 -5.01 -11.34
C ALA A 12 8.95 -3.66 -11.05
N ARG A 13 9.14 -2.66 -11.92
CA ARG A 13 8.46 -1.37 -11.81
C ARG A 13 6.96 -1.52 -12.01
N VAL A 14 6.53 -2.30 -13.01
CA VAL A 14 5.10 -2.56 -13.28
C VAL A 14 4.48 -3.32 -12.10
N ALA A 15 5.14 -4.35 -11.58
CA ALA A 15 4.68 -5.12 -10.42
C ALA A 15 4.53 -4.25 -9.17
N TRP A 16 5.45 -3.32 -8.93
CA TRP A 16 5.35 -2.38 -7.81
C TRP A 16 4.29 -1.31 -7.99
N LEU A 17 4.12 -0.78 -9.20
CA LEU A 17 3.02 0.14 -9.51
C LEU A 17 1.67 -0.56 -9.29
N ALA A 18 1.50 -1.75 -9.85
CA ALA A 18 0.28 -2.55 -9.66
C ALA A 18 0.01 -2.80 -8.17
N ARG A 19 1.03 -3.20 -7.40
CA ARG A 19 0.88 -3.42 -5.96
C ARG A 19 0.56 -2.13 -5.18
N THR A 20 1.18 -1.02 -5.56
CA THR A 20 0.88 0.30 -4.97
C THR A 20 -0.57 0.70 -5.23
N CYS A 21 -1.07 0.49 -6.46
CA CYS A 21 -2.47 0.74 -6.81
C CYS A 21 -3.43 -0.15 -6.00
N VAL A 22 -3.10 -1.43 -5.80
CA VAL A 22 -3.92 -2.35 -4.98
C VAL A 22 -3.98 -1.87 -3.54
N VAL A 23 -2.84 -1.58 -2.91
CA VAL A 23 -2.79 -1.10 -1.52
C VAL A 23 -3.55 0.22 -1.35
N ALA A 24 -3.32 1.19 -2.23
CA ALA A 24 -3.98 2.49 -2.19
C ALA A 24 -5.49 2.36 -2.44
N GLY A 25 -5.89 1.55 -3.42
CA GLY A 25 -7.29 1.28 -3.73
C GLY A 25 -8.02 0.59 -2.57
N SER A 26 -7.40 -0.40 -1.94
CA SER A 26 -7.96 -1.05 -0.75
C SER A 26 -8.12 -0.10 0.43
N PHE A 27 -7.15 0.80 0.65
CA PHE A 27 -7.26 1.82 1.70
C PHE A 27 -8.42 2.78 1.44
N LEU A 28 -8.54 3.30 0.21
CA LEU A 28 -9.63 4.21 -0.18
C LEU A 28 -11.00 3.52 -0.11
N ALA A 29 -11.10 2.26 -0.56
CA ALA A 29 -12.36 1.51 -0.52
C ALA A 29 -12.84 1.30 0.91
N ASN A 30 -11.94 0.96 1.84
CA ASN A 30 -12.30 0.88 3.25
C ASN A 30 -12.75 2.25 3.75
N LEU A 31 -11.96 3.31 3.54
CA LEU A 31 -12.31 4.65 3.98
C LEU A 31 -13.69 5.12 3.46
N VAL A 32 -14.05 4.75 2.23
CA VAL A 32 -15.39 4.99 1.66
C VAL A 32 -16.46 4.17 2.41
N ILE A 33 -16.26 2.87 2.59
CA ILE A 33 -17.20 2.02 3.34
C ILE A 33 -17.45 2.61 4.71
N ASP A 34 -16.39 2.98 5.41
CA ASP A 34 -16.48 3.43 6.78
C ASP A 34 -17.12 4.82 6.88
N TYR A 35 -16.88 5.70 5.90
CA TYR A 35 -17.57 6.98 5.82
C TYR A 35 -19.07 6.86 5.53
N PHE A 36 -19.49 5.87 4.72
CA PHE A 36 -20.90 5.71 4.32
C PHE A 36 -21.70 4.79 5.23
N PHE A 37 -21.05 3.83 5.89
CA PHE A 37 -21.70 2.77 6.66
C PHE A 37 -21.37 2.78 8.16
N GLU A 38 -20.28 3.42 8.58
CA GLU A 38 -19.95 3.60 10.01
C GLU A 38 -20.22 5.06 10.43
N ASP A 39 -20.56 5.27 11.70
CA ASP A 39 -20.83 6.61 12.23
C ASP A 39 -19.54 7.45 12.15
N PRO A 40 -19.52 8.63 11.50
CA PRO A 40 -18.31 9.43 11.30
C PRO A 40 -17.61 9.82 12.61
N GLY A 41 -18.33 9.82 13.74
CA GLY A 41 -17.74 10.02 15.07
C GLY A 41 -16.88 8.86 15.59
N GLN A 42 -17.03 7.65 15.04
CA GLN A 42 -16.21 6.48 15.40
C GLN A 42 -14.93 6.35 14.58
N VAL A 43 -14.70 7.23 13.59
CA VAL A 43 -13.44 7.37 12.86
C VAL A 43 -12.38 7.96 13.80
N THR A 44 -11.98 7.16 14.76
CA THR A 44 -11.06 7.48 15.86
C THR A 44 -9.61 7.46 15.38
N VAL A 45 -8.67 7.82 16.28
CA VAL A 45 -7.23 7.79 16.02
C VAL A 45 -6.76 6.47 15.40
N ILE A 46 -7.35 5.32 15.76
CA ILE A 46 -7.03 4.00 15.19
C ILE A 46 -7.22 3.99 13.66
N TYR A 47 -8.26 4.66 13.17
CA TYR A 47 -8.55 4.77 11.74
C TYR A 47 -7.56 5.65 10.99
N LEU A 48 -7.21 6.79 11.58
CA LEU A 48 -6.33 7.77 10.95
C LEU A 48 -4.84 7.45 11.12
N THR A 49 -4.48 6.53 12.03
CA THR A 49 -3.08 6.16 12.30
C THR A 49 -2.79 4.68 12.06
N MET A 50 -3.48 3.75 12.73
CA MET A 50 -3.16 2.32 12.68
C MET A 50 -3.46 1.69 11.31
N ARG A 51 -4.58 2.04 10.66
CA ARG A 51 -4.90 1.51 9.32
C ARG A 51 -3.87 1.95 8.27
N PRO A 52 -3.54 3.25 8.12
CA PRO A 52 -2.47 3.69 7.24
C PRO A 52 -1.13 3.00 7.53
N LEU A 53 -0.78 2.81 8.81
CA LEU A 53 0.41 2.07 9.24
C LEU A 53 0.39 0.60 8.77
N ALA A 54 -0.74 -0.08 8.90
CA ALA A 54 -0.90 -1.47 8.45
C ALA A 54 -0.75 -1.57 6.91
N TYR A 55 -1.38 -0.68 6.15
CA TYR A 55 -1.23 -0.64 4.69
C TYR A 55 0.19 -0.29 4.27
N ALA A 56 0.87 0.63 4.98
CA ALA A 56 2.27 0.94 4.76
C ALA A 56 3.18 -0.28 5.05
N ALA A 57 2.91 -1.03 6.11
CA ALA A 57 3.64 -2.26 6.43
C ALA A 57 3.45 -3.33 5.32
N VAL A 58 2.22 -3.56 4.87
CA VAL A 58 1.91 -4.49 3.76
C VAL A 58 2.59 -4.06 2.45
N TRP A 59 2.63 -2.75 2.20
CA TRP A 59 3.34 -2.19 1.05
C TRP A 59 4.85 -2.41 1.14
N LEU A 60 5.47 -2.15 2.30
CA LEU A 60 6.91 -2.38 2.55
C LEU A 60 7.29 -3.86 2.42
N VAL A 61 6.48 -4.78 2.94
CA VAL A 61 6.67 -6.23 2.73
C VAL A 61 6.65 -6.57 1.24
N GLY A 62 5.71 -6.00 0.49
CA GLY A 62 5.64 -6.15 -0.96
C GLY A 62 6.91 -5.69 -1.68
N VAL A 63 7.45 -4.53 -1.30
CA VAL A 63 8.72 -4.01 -1.83
C VAL A 63 9.87 -4.97 -1.52
N PHE A 64 9.93 -5.51 -0.31
CA PHE A 64 10.96 -6.47 0.09
C PHE A 64 10.89 -7.77 -0.72
N VAL A 65 9.69 -8.29 -0.95
CA VAL A 65 9.47 -9.50 -1.76
C VAL A 65 9.93 -9.28 -3.20
N ILE A 66 9.50 -8.19 -3.84
CA ILE A 66 9.92 -7.87 -5.22
C ILE A 66 11.44 -7.74 -5.30
N LYS A 67 12.06 -7.05 -4.33
CA LYS A 67 13.52 -6.89 -4.27
C LYS A 67 14.26 -8.21 -4.03
N ARG A 68 13.70 -9.14 -3.25
CA ARG A 68 14.23 -10.49 -3.04
C ARG A 68 14.20 -11.31 -4.33
N VAL A 69 13.07 -11.31 -5.04
CA VAL A 69 12.89 -12.05 -6.30
C VAL A 69 13.92 -11.60 -7.34
N MET A 70 14.07 -10.28 -7.53
CA MET A 70 15.05 -9.74 -8.48
C MET A 70 16.52 -10.01 -8.15
N ARG A 71 16.86 -10.38 -6.90
CA ARG A 71 18.23 -10.76 -6.52
C ARG A 71 18.53 -12.23 -6.72
N SER A 72 17.48 -13.04 -6.88
CA SER A 72 17.58 -14.48 -7.12
C SER A 72 17.66 -14.81 -8.62
N GLU A 73 17.43 -13.83 -9.49
CA GLU A 73 17.70 -13.86 -10.93
C GLU A 73 19.08 -13.27 -11.23
#